data_AF-A0A7C5FCT6-F1
#
_entry.id   AF-A0A7C5FCT6-F1
#
_cell.length_a   1.000
_cell.length_b   1.000
_cell.length_c   1.000
_cell.angle_alpha   90.00
_cell.angle_beta   90.00
_cell.angle_gamma   90.00
#
_symmetry.space_group_name_H-M   'P 1'
#
loop_
_entity.id
_entity.type
_entity.pdbx_description
1 polymer ?
#
loop_
_entity_poly.entity_id
_entity_poly.type
_entity_poly.pdbx_seq_one_letter_code
_entity_poly.pdbx_strand_id
1 'polypeptide(L)' 'MIISIAIVFANEIYFEHDMNKAIQKAKEQNKTVMMLYSSPTCPECNYMKHVVFNKKEVNDYIREHFIVLSF' A
#
# COMPACT_ATOMS: atom_id res chain seq x y z
N MET A 1 -14.92 -8.57 34.70
CA MET A 1 -14.05 -7.56 34.07
C MET A 1 -13.58 -8.15 32.74
N ILE A 2 -14.31 -7.88 31.65
CA ILE A 2 -14.01 -8.45 30.33
C ILE A 2 -12.88 -7.59 29.75
N ILE A 3 -11.67 -8.12 29.69
CA ILE A 3 -10.52 -7.46 29.07
C ILE A 3 -10.71 -7.58 27.56
N SER A 4 -11.33 -6.58 26.95
CA SER A 4 -11.38 -6.43 25.50
C SER A 4 -9.96 -6.12 25.00
N ILE A 5 -9.24 -7.15 24.54
CA ILE A 5 -8.01 -6.96 23.78
C ILE A 5 -8.42 -6.37 22.43
N ALA A 6 -8.23 -5.06 22.27
CA ALA A 6 -8.29 -4.42 20.98
C ALA A 6 -7.03 -4.82 20.19
N ILE A 7 -7.20 -5.71 19.21
CA ILE A 7 -6.13 -6.07 18.28
C ILE A 7 -5.95 -4.87 17.34
N VAL A 8 -4.88 -4.10 17.53
CA VAL A 8 -4.49 -3.05 16.60
C VAL A 8 -3.88 -3.73 15.39
N PHE A 9 -4.64 -3.84 14.30
CA PHE A 9 -4.11 -4.32 13.02
C PHE A 9 -3.14 -3.26 12.48
N ALA A 10 -1.88 -3.66 12.24
CA ALA A 10 -0.93 -2.83 11.51
C ALA A 10 -1.47 -2.61 10.10
N ASN A 11 -1.87 -1.38 9.78
CA ASN A 11 -2.36 -1.00 8.46
C ASN A 11 -1.15 -0.66 7.58
N GLU A 12 -0.59 -1.67 6.94
CA GLU A 12 0.47 -1.51 5.94
C GLU A 12 -0.11 -1.40 4.52
N ILE A 13 0.63 -0.76 3.62
CA ILE A 13 0.34 -0.77 2.18
C ILE A 13 0.65 -2.16 1.64
N TYR A 14 -0.32 -2.78 0.97
CA TYR A 14 -0.09 -4.04 0.25
C TYR A 14 0.40 -3.76 -1.17
N PHE A 15 1.53 -4.34 -1.54
CA PHE A 15 2.11 -4.25 -2.87
C PHE A 15 1.77 -5.52 -3.66
N GLU A 16 1.02 -5.37 -4.75
CA GLU A 16 0.80 -6.43 -5.73
C GLU A 16 1.94 -6.44 -6.75
N HIS A 17 2.31 -7.62 -7.24
CA HIS A 17 3.38 -7.79 -8.24
C HIS A 17 2.88 -8.41 -9.56
N ASP A 18 1.62 -8.88 -9.58
CA ASP A 18 0.95 -9.34 -10.78
C ASP A 18 -0.01 -8.28 -11.32
N MET A 19 0.22 -7.87 -12.57
CA MET A 19 -0.55 -6.82 -13.22
C MET A 19 -2.03 -7.23 -13.42
N ASN A 20 -2.30 -8.47 -13.82
CA ASN A 20 -3.67 -8.93 -14.06
C ASN A 20 -4.49 -8.94 -12.78
N LYS A 21 -3.88 -9.41 -11.68
CA LYS A 21 -4.46 -9.41 -10.35
C LYS A 21 -4.66 -8.00 -9.80
N ALA A 22 -3.72 -7.08 -10.04
CA ALA A 22 -3.88 -5.67 -9.67
C ALA A 22 -5.08 -5.03 -10.39
N ILE A 23 -5.20 -5.26 -11.71
CA ILE A 23 -6.33 -4.77 -12.51
C ILE A 23 -7.66 -5.40 -12.05
N GLN A 24 -7.68 -6.70 -11.77
CA GLN A 24 -8.87 -7.37 -11.26
C GLN A 24 -9.33 -6.76 -9.94
N LYS A 25 -8.42 -6.65 -8.96
CA LYS A 25 -8.71 -6.02 -7.66
C LYS A 25 -9.18 -4.58 -7.79
N ALA A 26 -8.58 -3.81 -8.69
CA ALA A 26 -8.94 -2.42 -8.93
C ALA A 26 -10.39 -2.30 -9.42
N LYS A 27 -10.83 -3.20 -10.30
CA LYS A 27 -12.22 -3.26 -10.77
C LYS A 27 -13.18 -3.68 -9.64
N GLU A 28 -12.84 -4.74 -8.90
CA GLU A 28 -13.68 -5.26 -7.81
C GLU A 28 -13.85 -4.26 -6.67
N GLN A 29 -12.81 -3.49 -6.34
CA GLN A 29 -12.81 -2.53 -5.24
C GLN A 29 -13.14 -1.09 -5.69
N ASN A 30 -13.39 -0.87 -6.98
CA ASN A 30 -13.57 0.47 -7.58
C ASN A 30 -12.45 1.46 -7.21
N LYS A 31 -11.19 1.01 -7.37
CA LYS A 31 -9.97 1.78 -7.08
C LYS A 31 -9.10 1.95 -8.32
N THR A 32 -8.21 2.95 -8.29
CA THR A 32 -7.21 3.14 -9.35
C THR A 32 -5.95 2.31 -9.08
N VAL A 33 -5.30 1.81 -10.13
CA VAL A 33 -3.98 1.16 -9.97
C VAL A 33 -2.90 2.24 -9.88
N MET A 34 -2.16 2.26 -8.77
CA MET A 34 -0.95 3.07 -8.63
C MET A 34 0.26 2.20 -9.01
N MET A 35 0.88 2.49 -10.15
CA MET A 35 2.11 1.81 -10.57
C MET A 35 3.32 2.45 -9.89
N LEU A 36 4.05 1.65 -9.13
CA LEU A 36 5.30 2.01 -8.49
C LEU A 36 6.45 1.29 -9.20
N TYR A 37 7.30 2.06 -9.87
CA TYR A 37 8.54 1.54 -10.46
C TYR A 37 9.69 1.90 -9.53
N SER A 38 10.41 0.90 -9.02
CA SER A 38 11.45 1.11 -8.02
C SER A 38 12.73 0.34 -8.34
N SER A 39 13.85 0.80 -7.79
CA SER A 39 15.11 0.07 -7.77
C SER A 39 15.70 0.17 -6.37
N PRO A 40 16.35 -0.89 -5.83
CA PRO A 40 17.05 -0.81 -4.55
C PRO A 40 18.15 0.26 -4.50
N THR A 41 18.70 0.63 -5.66
CA THR A 41 19.76 1.63 -5.78
C THR A 41 19.24 3.05 -5.99
N CYS A 42 17.92 3.24 -6.11
CA CYS A 42 17.28 4.53 -6.29
C CYS A 42 17.08 5.20 -4.90
N PRO A 43 17.81 6.29 -4.58
CA PRO A 43 17.71 6.94 -3.28
C PRO A 43 16.30 7.47 -2.97
N GLU A 44 15.64 8.05 -3.97
CA GLU A 44 14.29 8.62 -3.84
C GLU A 44 13.26 7.53 -3.58
N CYS A 45 13.41 6.38 -4.25
CA CYS A 45 12.54 5.22 -4.08
C CYS A 45 12.67 4.64 -2.65
N ASN A 46 13.90 4.58 -2.14
CA ASN A 46 14.16 4.17 -0.76
C ASN A 46 13.56 5.16 0.25
N TYR A 47 13.67 6.46 0.01
CA TYR A 47 13.03 7.48 0.86
C TYR A 47 11.50 7.31 0.89
N MET A 48 10.87 7.06 -0.27
CA MET A 48 9.44 6.79 -0.34
C MET A 48 9.05 5.56 0.49
N LYS A 49 9.79 4.45 0.33
CA LYS A 49 9.54 3.18 1.04
C LYS A 49 9.74 3.29 2.56
N HIS A 50 10.78 3.97 3.00
CA HIS A 50 11.17 3.99 4.42
C HIS A 50 10.56 5.15 5.20
N VAL A 51 10.19 6.24 4.53
CA VAL A 51 9.71 7.45 5.20
C VAL A 51 8.29 7.78 4.78
N VAL A 52 8.03 8.02 3.50
CA VAL A 52 6.75 8.58 3.03
C VAL A 52 5.60 7.59 3.21
N PHE A 53 5.75 6.34 2.79
CA PHE A 53 4.71 5.31 2.87
C PHE A 53 4.42 4.84 4.30
N ASN A 54 5.31 5.14 5.25
CA ASN A 54 5.10 4.83 6.68
C ASN A 54 4.39 5.96 7.43
N LYS A 55 4.18 7.13 6.81
CA LYS A 55 3.33 8.17 7.40
C LYS A 55 1.87 7.71 7.34
N LYS A 56 1.22 7.68 8.50
CA LYS A 56 -0.16 7.20 8.65
C LYS A 56 -1.12 7.81 7.62
N GLU A 57 -1.10 9.13 7.46
CA GLU A 57 -1.97 9.85 6.52
C GLU A 57 -1.76 9.41 5.06
N VAL A 58 -0.51 9.16 4.67
CA VAL A 58 -0.16 8.72 3.31
C VAL A 58 -0.59 7.28 3.10
N ASN A 59 -0.31 6.42 4.08
CA ASN A 59 -0.68 5.01 4.04
C ASN A 59 -2.20 4.84 3.94
N ASP A 60 -2.95 5.55 4.79
CA ASP A 60 -4.42 5.52 4.80
C ASP A 60 -4.97 5.97 3.44
N TYR A 61 -4.49 7.11 2.92
CA TYR A 61 -4.92 7.61 1.61
C TYR A 61 -4.61 6.63 0.48
N ILE A 62 -3.39 6.05 0.47
CA ILE A 62 -3.00 5.10 -0.57
C ILE A 62 -3.91 3.87 -0.54
N ARG A 63 -4.17 3.32 0.65
CA ARG A 63 -5.03 2.15 0.81
C ARG A 63 -6.47 2.43 0.45
N GLU A 64 -6.98 3.62 0.78
CA GLU A 64 -8.36 4.00 0.49
C GLU A 64 -8.60 4.12 -1.01
N HIS A 65 -7.64 4.68 -1.76
CA HIS A 65 -7.88 5.06 -3.15
C HIS A 65 -7.22 4.15 -4.19
N PHE A 66 -6.19 3.37 -3.82
CA PHE A 66 -5.38 2.67 -4.80
C PHE A 66 -5.19 1.18 -4.54
N ILE A 67 -4.94 0.46 -5.63
CA ILE A 67 -4.25 -0.83 -5.65
C ILE A 67 -2.81 -0.55 -6.08
N VAL A 68 -1.84 -0.79 -5.20
CA VAL A 68 -0.43 -0.52 -5.51
C VAL A 68 0.16 -1.72 -6.26
N LEU A 69 0.67 -1.49 -7.46
CA LEU A 69 1.41 -2.45 -8.29
C LEU A 69 2.89 -2.06 -8.28
N SER A 70 3.77 -2.94 -7.79
CA SER A 70 5.21 -2.65 -7.69
C SER A 70 6.03 -3.53 -8.63
N PHE A 71 6.99 -2.91 -9.29
CA PHE A 71 8.05 -3.55 -10.09
C PHE A 71 9.42 -3.34 -9.46
#